data_AF-Q5XVR7-F1
#
_entry.id   AF-Q5XVR7-F1
#
_cell.length_a   1.000
_cell.length_b   1.000
_cell.length_c   1.000
_cell.angle_alpha   90.00
_cell.angle_beta   90.00
_cell.angle_gamma   90.00
#
_symmetry.space_group_name_H-M   'P 1'
#
loop_
_entity.id
_entity.type
_entity.pdbx_description
1 polymer ?
#
loop_
_entity_poly.entity_id
_entity_poly.type
_entity_poly.pdbx_seq_one_letter_code
_entity_poly.pdbx_strand_id
1 'polypeptide(L)'
;RGYVKVFCGAATLGKTSVRKDTVNPWWEEEFAHFQAQENEVLRLEVYDSDLVFDDLLGVCQRQMQLGTHQHDCYLEKGGTLHYSYTLGQESQ
;
A
#
# COMPACT_ATOMS: atom_id res chain seq x y z
N ARG A 1 9.11 -7.57 11.66
CA ARG A 1 9.51 -6.19 11.25
C ARG A 1 8.75 -5.80 9.98
N GLY A 2 7.64 -5.09 10.08
CA GLY A 2 6.75 -4.86 8.93
C GLY A 2 7.15 -3.66 8.05
N TYR A 3 6.87 -3.75 6.74
CA TYR A 3 6.81 -2.60 5.82
C TYR A 3 5.84 -2.85 4.67
N VAL A 4 5.47 -1.79 3.93
CA VAL A 4 4.55 -1.87 2.80
C VAL A 4 5.21 -1.35 1.52
N LYS A 5 5.11 -2.07 0.40
CA LYS A 5 5.44 -1.56 -0.94
C LYS A 5 4.17 -1.10 -1.64
N VAL A 6 4.24 0.04 -2.33
CA VAL A 6 3.09 0.69 -2.96
C VAL A 6 3.31 0.81 -4.47
N PHE A 7 2.31 0.41 -5.23
CA PHE A 7 2.29 0.45 -6.69
C PHE A 7 0.97 1.04 -7.19
N CYS A 8 1.03 1.77 -8.30
CA CYS A 8 -0.15 2.24 -9.03
C CYS A 8 0.05 1.86 -10.51
N GLY A 9 -0.81 0.99 -11.05
CA GLY A 9 -0.62 0.43 -12.38
C GLY A 9 0.75 -0.26 -12.49
N ALA A 10 1.55 0.14 -13.47
CA ALA A 10 2.93 -0.34 -13.64
C ALA A 10 3.97 0.44 -12.79
N ALA A 11 3.58 1.58 -12.21
CA ALA A 11 4.49 2.43 -11.45
C ALA A 11 4.75 1.86 -10.04
N THR A 12 6.01 1.82 -9.64
CA THR A 12 6.41 1.59 -8.25
C THR A 12 6.54 2.95 -7.56
N LEU A 13 5.73 3.22 -6.55
CA LEU A 13 5.73 4.50 -5.85
C LEU A 13 6.76 4.55 -4.72
N GLY A 14 7.10 3.37 -4.18
CA GLY A 14 8.13 3.21 -3.17
C GLY A 14 7.74 2.19 -2.11
N LYS A 15 8.38 2.31 -0.94
CA LYS A 15 8.06 1.51 0.24
C LYS A 15 8.15 2.35 1.51
N THR A 16 7.42 1.95 2.53
CA THR A 16 7.52 2.56 3.86
C THR A 16 8.81 2.16 4.55
N SER A 17 9.14 2.86 5.63
CA SER A 17 10.16 2.45 6.59
C SER A 17 9.80 1.12 7.25
N VAL A 18 10.82 0.35 7.60
CA VAL A 18 10.66 -0.90 8.34
C VAL A 18 10.37 -0.59 9.80
N ARG A 19 9.17 -0.96 10.27
CA ARG A 19 8.80 -0.88 11.69
C ARG A 19 9.24 -2.16 12.39
N LYS A 20 10.16 -2.03 13.35
CA LYS A 20 10.69 -3.16 14.11
C LYS A 20 9.85 -3.42 15.36
N ASP A 21 9.83 -4.68 15.77
CA ASP A 21 9.36 -5.14 17.09
C ASP A 21 7.94 -4.70 17.48
N THR A 22 7.05 -4.60 16.49
CA THR A 22 5.61 -4.36 16.70
C THR A 22 4.77 -5.25 15.78
N VAL A 23 3.69 -5.81 16.33
CA VAL A 23 2.67 -6.58 15.59
C VAL A 23 1.54 -5.70 15.05
N ASN A 24 1.45 -4.45 15.50
CA ASN A 24 0.49 -3.45 15.03
C ASN A 24 1.27 -2.21 14.54
N PRO A 25 2.05 -2.33 13.45
CA PRO A 25 2.78 -1.20 12.90
C PRO A 25 1.82 -0.15 12.30
N TRP A 26 2.29 1.10 12.30
CA TRP A 26 1.68 2.19 11.56
C TRP A 26 2.78 3.04 10.91
N TRP A 27 2.43 3.75 9.85
CA TRP A 27 3.36 4.50 9.01
C TRP A 27 2.83 5.93 8.80
N GLU A 28 3.74 6.90 8.79
CA GLU A 28 3.44 8.32 8.50
C GLU A 28 3.59 8.61 7.01
N GLU A 29 4.28 7.73 6.29
CA GLU A 29 4.64 7.91 4.90
C GLU A 29 3.41 7.92 3.99
N GLU A 30 3.32 8.97 3.17
CA GLU A 30 2.35 9.11 2.09
C GLU A 30 3.03 8.95 0.72
N PHE A 31 2.30 8.43 -0.26
CA PHE A 31 2.78 8.23 -1.62
C PHE A 31 1.89 9.00 -2.59
N ALA A 32 2.50 9.78 -3.48
CA ALA A 32 1.81 10.54 -4.51
C ALA A 32 2.22 10.07 -5.89
N HIS A 33 1.24 9.91 -6.79
CA HIS A 33 1.47 9.62 -8.20
C HIS A 33 0.64 10.55 -9.07
N PHE A 34 1.29 11.52 -9.72
CA PHE A 34 0.61 12.54 -10.53
C PHE A 34 0.07 12.04 -11.86
N GLN A 35 0.44 10.81 -12.28
CA GLN A 35 -0.06 10.18 -13.51
C GLN A 35 -1.08 9.07 -13.21
N ALA A 36 -1.53 8.93 -11.96
CA ALA A 36 -2.53 7.94 -11.60
C ALA A 36 -3.85 8.22 -12.31
N GLN A 37 -4.42 7.20 -12.94
CA GLN A 37 -5.70 7.28 -13.65
C GLN A 37 -6.79 6.49 -12.94
N GLU A 38 -8.03 6.89 -13.16
CA GLU A 38 -9.18 6.10 -12.71
C GLU A 38 -9.15 4.70 -13.34
N ASN A 39 -9.54 3.69 -12.57
CA ASN A 39 -9.50 2.26 -12.90
C ASN A 39 -8.10 1.62 -12.97
N GLU A 40 -7.01 2.37 -12.76
CA GLU A 40 -5.71 1.74 -12.51
C GLU A 40 -5.70 0.97 -11.19
N VAL A 41 -4.87 -0.07 -11.13
CA VAL A 41 -4.76 -0.92 -9.94
C VAL A 41 -3.80 -0.28 -8.94
N LEU A 42 -4.32 0.16 -7.81
CA LEU A 42 -3.55 0.38 -6.60
C LEU A 42 -3.23 -0.98 -5.98
N ARG A 43 -1.94 -1.31 -5.87
CA ARG A 43 -1.45 -2.53 -5.21
C ARG A 43 -0.60 -2.16 -4.02
N LEU A 44 -0.92 -2.73 -2.86
CA LEU A 44 -0.13 -2.65 -1.65
C LEU A 44 0.34 -4.05 -1.27
N GLU A 45 1.64 -4.22 -1.05
CA GLU A 45 2.22 -5.49 -0.62
C GLU A 45 2.81 -5.33 0.77
N VAL A 46 2.36 -6.15 1.72
CA VAL A 46 2.85 -6.13 3.09
C VAL A 46 3.92 -7.18 3.27
N TYR A 47 5.08 -6.79 3.80
CA TYR A 47 6.22 -7.65 4.01
C TYR A 47 6.64 -7.69 5.48
N ASP A 48 7.08 -8.85 5.93
CA ASP A 48 7.93 -8.99 7.11
C ASP A 48 9.40 -8.98 6.68
N SER A 49 10.20 -8.11 7.27
CA SER A 49 11.60 -7.96 6.91
C SER A 49 12.52 -8.80 7.78
N ASP A 50 13.20 -9.74 7.14
CA ASP A 50 14.17 -10.64 7.75
C ASP A 50 15.59 -10.37 7.23
N LEU A 51 16.56 -11.09 7.81
CA LEU A 51 17.98 -10.86 7.49
C LEU A 51 18.38 -11.29 6.07
N VAL A 52 17.65 -12.24 5.47
CA VAL A 52 18.03 -12.85 4.19
C VAL A 52 16.98 -12.59 3.11
N PHE A 53 15.71 -12.91 3.38
CA PHE A 53 14.61 -12.71 2.44
C PHE A 53 13.41 -12.13 3.18
N ASP A 54 12.86 -11.04 2.66
CA ASP A 54 11.63 -10.48 3.20
C ASP A 54 10.43 -11.36 2.83
N ASP A 55 9.60 -11.65 3.82
CA ASP A 55 8.46 -12.55 3.75
C ASP A 55 7.21 -11.78 3.31
N LEU A 56 6.64 -12.10 2.14
CA LEU A 56 5.37 -11.51 1.72
C LEU A 56 4.25 -12.02 2.64
N LEU A 57 3.60 -11.10 3.35
CA LEU A 57 2.47 -11.37 4.25
C LEU A 57 1.13 -11.29 3.53
N GLY A 58 1.02 -10.39 2.55
CA GLY A 58 -0.17 -10.32 1.73
C GLY A 58 -0.18 -9.22 0.68
N VAL A 59 -1.13 -9.33 -0.26
CA VAL A 59 -1.29 -8.40 -1.38
C VAL A 59 -2.72 -7.85 -1.42
N CYS A 60 -2.83 -6.52 -1.37
CA CYS A 60 -4.07 -5.79 -1.50
C CYS A 60 -4.13 -5.15 -2.89
N GLN A 61 -5.14 -5.47 -3.69
CA GLN A 61 -5.34 -4.85 -5.01
C GLN A 61 -6.73 -4.25 -5.13
N ARG A 62 -6.80 -3.04 -5.71
CA ARG A 62 -8.06 -2.35 -5.99
C ARG A 62 -7.95 -1.44 -7.19
N GLN A 63 -8.99 -1.39 -8.01
CA GLN A 63 -9.14 -0.34 -9.02
C GLN A 63 -9.44 0.99 -8.35
N MET A 64 -8.61 2.01 -8.61
CA MET A 64 -8.78 3.35 -8.06
C MET A 64 -10.02 4.00 -8.65
N GLN A 65 -10.76 4.73 -7.83
CA GLN A 65 -11.94 5.52 -8.21
C GLN A 65 -11.75 6.95 -7.72
N LEU A 66 -12.35 7.92 -8.40
CA LEU A 66 -12.28 9.32 -7.97
C LEU A 66 -12.74 9.52 -6.52
N GLY A 67 -12.12 10.47 -5.83
CA GLY A 67 -12.43 10.83 -4.44
C GLY A 67 -11.52 10.17 -3.40
N THR A 68 -11.90 10.32 -2.12
CA THR A 68 -11.18 9.77 -0.97
C THR A 68 -11.87 8.51 -0.48
N HIS A 69 -11.09 7.43 -0.35
CA HIS A 69 -11.59 6.11 0.03
C HIS A 69 -10.77 5.55 1.19
N GLN A 70 -11.43 4.81 2.08
CA GLN A 70 -10.83 4.05 3.16
C GLN A 70 -11.14 2.57 2.98
N HIS A 71 -10.15 1.73 3.20
CA HIS A 71 -10.27 0.29 2.99
C HIS A 71 -9.52 -0.52 4.04
N ASP A 72 -10.11 -1.68 4.31
CA ASP A 72 -9.49 -2.76 5.04
C ASP A 72 -9.12 -3.87 4.05
N CYS A 73 -7.94 -4.43 4.22
CA CYS A 73 -7.44 -5.55 3.43
C CYS A 73 -6.97 -6.66 4.37
N TYR A 74 -7.55 -7.84 4.23
CA TYR A 74 -7.18 -9.02 5.00
C TYR A 74 -6.01 -9.74 4.33
N LEU A 75 -4.91 -9.88 5.07
CA LEU A 75 -3.67 -10.45 4.53
C LEU A 75 -3.73 -11.98 4.50
N GLU A 76 -3.11 -12.57 3.49
CA GLU A 76 -3.09 -14.01 3.24
C GLU A 76 -2.43 -14.80 4.38
N LYS A 77 -1.39 -14.23 5.01
CA LYS A 77 -0.75 -14.81 6.21
C LYS A 77 -1.37 -14.34 7.54
N GLY A 78 -2.50 -13.62 7.49
CA GLY A 78 -3.22 -13.11 8.64
C GLY A 78 -2.90 -11.67 9.01
N GLY A 79 -3.86 -11.01 9.66
CA GLY A 79 -3.82 -9.57 9.96
C GLY A 79 -4.61 -8.74 8.96
N THR A 80 -4.75 -7.45 9.25
CA THR A 80 -5.49 -6.49 8.42
C THR A 80 -4.63 -5.26 8.17
N LEU A 81 -4.49 -4.87 6.91
CA LEU A 81 -3.95 -3.57 6.53
C LEU A 81 -5.11 -2.58 6.38
N HIS A 82 -5.04 -1.50 7.16
CA HIS A 82 -5.93 -0.34 7.03
C HIS A 82 -5.23 0.74 6.21
N TYR A 83 -5.87 1.25 5.16
CA TYR A 83 -5.29 2.30 4.33
C TYR A 83 -6.37 3.22 3.75
N SER A 84 -5.94 4.40 3.33
CA SER A 84 -6.75 5.33 2.54
C SER A 84 -6.00 5.76 1.30
N TYR A 85 -6.74 6.20 0.29
CA TYR A 85 -6.18 6.91 -0.86
C TYR A 85 -7.14 8.02 -1.30
N THR A 86 -6.59 9.02 -1.97
CA THR A 86 -7.36 10.05 -2.66
C THR A 86 -6.93 10.09 -4.12
N LEU A 87 -7.88 9.94 -5.04
CA LEU A 87 -7.67 10.21 -6.46
C LEU A 87 -8.36 11.53 -6.82
N GLY A 88 -7.56 12.55 -7.12
CA GLY A 88 -8.05 13.84 -7.60
C GLY A 88 -8.54 13.75 -9.05
N GLN A 89 -9.41 14.69 -9.45
CA GLN A 89 -9.68 14.91 -10.87
C GLN A 89 -8.48 15.60 -11.52
N GLU A 90 -8.12 15.20 -12.75
CA GLU A 90 -7.25 16.04 -13.58
C GLU A 90 -7.93 17.40 -13.74
N SER A 91 -7.28 18.45 -13.24
CA SER A 91 -7.62 19.81 -13.64
C SER A 91 -7.22 19.97 -15.10
N GLN A 92 -8.21 20.10 -15.99
CA GLN A 92 -8.01 20.54 -17.38
C GLN A 92 -7.37 21.92 -17.44
#